data_AF-A0A258YRY6-F1
#
_entry.id   AF-A0A258YRY6-F1
#
_cell.length_a   1.000
_cell.length_b   1.000
_cell.length_c   1.000
_cell.angle_alpha   90.00
_cell.angle_beta   90.00
_cell.angle_gamma   90.00
#
_symmetry.space_group_name_H-M   'P 1'
#
loop_
_entity.id
_entity.type
_entity.pdbx_description
1 polymer ?
#
loop_
_entity_poly.entity_id
_entity_poly.type
_entity_poly.pdbx_seq_one_letter_code
_entity_poly.pdbx_strand_id
1 'polypeptide(L)'
;MLEHHYFTGADISPRVAVNFTLTPGHAIRLGISRAYRSPTFFEEAGNQVLMKESGAAADVVTVPSTGLDPERILSREIGYVGYWPPLRLELDARLYRDTIDHFIGQVRAVNASDVLCAGNPALICSPRPKVFTFDNIGSVHSQGGEFQLRWRPSPALDLSVHYARAFLTTDTSDKNFKGDIPQSVPRESWGMLASYRLGYGWETSVFVQRSMTQKWLTEGDITEMFTRVDARLAHRWKWQRRDVEAAIVGQNLGDDYAEFRDTNVFSKRVYGSLSLAW
;
A
#
# COMPACT_ATOMS: atom_id res chain seq x y z
N MET A 1 20.68 -2.60 13.13
CA MET A 1 20.92 -1.15 13.01
C MET A 1 20.59 -0.51 14.36
N LEU A 2 21.40 0.42 14.83
CA LEU A 2 21.08 1.28 15.97
C LEU A 2 20.81 2.67 15.40
N GLU A 3 19.69 3.25 15.77
CA GLU A 3 19.28 4.59 15.36
C GLU A 3 18.93 5.43 16.57
N HIS A 4 19.04 6.76 16.43
CA HIS A 4 18.64 7.71 17.45
C HIS A 4 17.77 8.78 16.81
N HIS A 5 16.57 8.96 17.34
CA HIS A 5 15.60 9.93 16.89
C HIS A 5 15.35 10.99 17.96
N TYR A 6 15.09 12.23 17.52
CA TYR A 6 14.96 13.37 18.41
C TYR A 6 13.81 13.23 19.42
N PHE A 7 12.67 12.65 19.00
CA PHE A 7 11.50 12.48 19.87
C PHE A 7 11.53 11.17 20.67
N THR A 8 12.02 10.08 20.07
CA THR A 8 11.83 8.71 20.61
C THR A 8 13.09 8.10 21.19
N GLY A 9 14.24 8.78 21.11
CA GLY A 9 15.50 8.27 21.63
C GLY A 9 16.09 7.17 20.75
N ALA A 10 16.64 6.11 21.37
CA ALA A 10 17.43 5.09 20.67
C ALA A 10 16.65 3.80 20.39
N ASP A 11 16.70 3.34 19.15
CA ASP A 11 16.02 2.13 18.66
C ASP A 11 17.01 1.12 18.05
N ILE A 12 16.74 -0.18 18.21
CA ILE A 12 17.58 -1.26 17.66
C ILE A 12 16.76 -2.16 16.74
N SER A 13 17.11 -2.15 15.46
CA SER A 13 16.48 -2.89 14.37
C SER A 13 17.34 -4.10 13.95
N PRO A 14 17.24 -5.27 14.63
CA PRO A 14 17.92 -6.49 14.24
C PRO A 14 17.24 -7.17 13.05
N ARG A 15 18.03 -7.85 12.21
CA ARG A 15 17.55 -8.65 11.08
C ARG A 15 18.41 -9.89 10.91
N VAL A 16 17.74 -11.03 10.72
CA VAL A 16 18.37 -12.30 10.35
C VAL A 16 17.64 -12.84 9.13
N ALA A 17 18.41 -13.25 8.11
CA ALA A 17 17.88 -13.89 6.91
C ALA A 17 18.76 -15.08 6.54
N VAL A 18 18.13 -16.19 6.15
CA VAL A 18 18.79 -17.42 5.74
C VAL A 18 18.23 -17.83 4.39
N ASN A 19 19.12 -18.15 3.44
CA ASN A 19 18.75 -18.71 2.15
C ASN A 19 19.34 -20.12 2.04
N PHE A 20 18.49 -21.11 1.80
CA PHE A 20 18.87 -22.50 1.67
C PHE A 20 18.53 -23.03 0.28
N THR A 21 19.54 -23.38 -0.51
CA THR A 21 19.36 -24.01 -1.81
C THR A 21 19.06 -25.50 -1.61
N LEU A 22 17.83 -25.92 -1.93
CA LEU A 22 17.39 -27.31 -1.83
C LEU A 22 18.04 -28.17 -2.92
N THR A 23 17.94 -27.68 -4.16
CA THR A 23 18.47 -28.26 -5.40
C THR A 23 18.78 -27.13 -6.38
N PRO A 24 19.52 -27.35 -7.48
CA PRO A 24 19.76 -26.31 -8.47
C PRO A 24 18.44 -25.69 -8.97
N GLY A 25 18.32 -24.36 -8.87
CA GLY A 25 17.11 -23.63 -9.24
C GLY A 25 16.04 -23.52 -8.15
N HIS A 26 16.22 -24.13 -6.98
CA HIS A 26 15.23 -24.14 -5.91
C HIS A 26 15.83 -23.69 -4.57
N ALA A 27 15.25 -22.67 -3.96
CA ALA A 27 15.70 -22.14 -2.68
C ALA A 27 14.54 -21.82 -1.75
N ILE A 28 14.74 -22.07 -0.45
CA ILE A 28 13.88 -21.58 0.63
C ILE A 28 14.57 -20.36 1.24
N ARG A 29 13.78 -19.32 1.52
CA ARG A 29 14.20 -18.11 2.22
C ARG A 29 13.49 -18.04 3.57
N LEU A 30 14.21 -17.76 4.63
CA LEU A 30 13.66 -17.52 5.96
C LEU A 30 14.11 -16.15 6.42
N GLY A 31 13.18 -15.33 6.90
CA GLY A 31 13.46 -13.97 7.35
C GLY A 31 12.78 -13.67 8.67
N ILE A 32 13.52 -13.05 9.59
CA ILE A 32 12.95 -12.38 10.75
C ILE A 32 13.63 -11.02 10.93
N SER A 33 12.83 -9.97 11.09
CA SER A 33 13.33 -8.62 11.27
C SER A 33 12.45 -7.82 12.20
N ARG A 34 13.08 -6.86 12.88
CA ARG A 34 12.40 -5.80 13.60
C ARG A 34 12.79 -4.46 13.01
N ALA A 35 11.82 -3.60 12.83
CA ALA A 35 12.00 -2.22 12.37
C ALA A 35 11.07 -1.28 13.13
N TYR A 36 11.37 0.01 13.07
CA TYR A 36 10.65 1.06 13.78
C TYR A 36 10.22 2.17 12.81
N ARG A 37 9.08 2.80 13.10
CA ARG A 37 8.65 4.05 12.47
C ARG A 37 8.54 5.10 13.57
N SER A 38 9.45 6.06 13.54
CA SER A 38 9.33 7.22 14.43
C SER A 38 8.08 8.05 14.08
N PRO A 39 7.46 8.70 15.07
CA PRO A 39 6.38 9.65 14.85
C PRO A 39 6.83 10.76 13.91
N THR A 40 5.94 11.18 13.02
CA THR A 40 6.14 12.40 12.23
C THR A 40 6.08 13.64 13.13
N PHE A 41 6.65 14.75 12.68
CA PHE A 41 6.55 16.03 13.39
C PHE A 41 5.11 16.46 13.65
N PHE A 42 4.18 16.13 12.74
CA PHE A 42 2.77 16.47 12.90
C PHE A 42 2.05 15.55 13.88
N GLU A 43 2.37 14.25 13.90
CA GLU A 43 1.84 13.33 14.92
C GLU A 43 2.29 13.76 16.33
N GLU A 44 3.58 14.07 16.50
CA GLU A 44 4.13 14.42 17.80
C GLU A 44 3.72 15.82 18.27
N ALA A 45 3.97 16.84 17.43
CA ALA A 45 3.93 18.25 17.80
C ALA A 45 2.90 19.06 17.00
N GLY A 46 2.03 18.40 16.24
CA GLY A 46 1.00 19.06 15.42
C GLY A 46 0.08 19.93 16.26
N ASN A 47 -0.06 21.19 15.87
CA ASN A 47 -0.97 22.14 16.50
C ASN A 47 -1.72 22.92 15.41
N GLN A 48 -2.94 22.48 15.11
CA GLN A 48 -3.74 23.04 14.03
C GLN A 48 -4.89 23.86 14.61
N VAL A 49 -4.75 25.18 14.52
CA VAL A 49 -5.76 26.15 14.95
C VAL A 49 -6.20 26.97 13.75
N LEU A 50 -7.49 26.96 13.46
CA LEU A 50 -8.10 27.86 12.49
C LEU A 50 -8.40 29.19 13.19
N MET A 51 -7.94 30.30 12.62
CA MET A 51 -8.13 31.64 13.18
C MET A 51 -9.18 32.42 12.39
N LYS A 52 -9.93 33.29 13.06
CA LYS A 52 -10.78 34.31 12.43
C LYS A 52 -9.90 35.47 11.97
N GLU A 53 -10.42 36.29 11.05
CA GLU A 53 -9.78 37.55 10.65
C GLU A 53 -9.53 38.49 11.85
N SER A 54 -10.35 38.40 12.89
CA SER A 54 -10.17 39.15 14.14
C SER A 54 -9.00 38.68 15.01
N GLY A 55 -8.26 37.64 14.60
CA GLY A 55 -7.18 37.01 15.38
C GLY A 55 -7.66 36.05 16.47
N ALA A 56 -8.97 35.90 16.68
CA ALA A 56 -9.52 34.94 17.63
C ALA A 56 -9.57 33.52 17.03
N ALA A 57 -9.37 32.49 17.85
CA ALA A 57 -9.46 31.10 17.40
C ALA A 57 -10.88 30.73 16.92
N ALA A 58 -11.01 30.43 15.63
CA ALA A 58 -12.24 29.92 15.01
C ALA A 58 -12.48 28.44 15.34
N ASP A 59 -11.44 27.60 15.23
CA ASP A 59 -11.49 26.18 15.54
C ASP A 59 -10.12 25.66 16.02
N VAL A 60 -10.12 24.60 16.83
CA VAL A 60 -8.91 23.84 17.15
C VAL A 60 -9.14 22.42 16.68
N VAL A 61 -8.37 22.01 15.68
CA VAL A 61 -8.56 20.74 14.99
C VAL A 61 -7.67 19.68 15.59
N THR A 62 -6.38 19.99 15.78
CA THR A 62 -5.38 19.07 16.30
C THR A 62 -4.55 19.77 17.38
N VAL A 63 -4.29 19.06 18.47
CA VAL A 63 -3.36 19.49 19.53
C VAL A 63 -2.18 18.52 19.60
N PRO A 64 -1.01 18.96 20.10
CA PRO A 64 0.16 18.10 20.24
C PRO A 64 -0.14 16.83 21.04
N SER A 65 0.60 15.76 20.74
CA SER A 65 0.59 14.55 21.56
C SER A 65 1.29 14.80 22.91
N THR A 66 1.15 13.86 23.83
CA THR A 66 1.84 13.90 25.14
C THR A 66 3.16 13.13 25.15
N GLY A 67 3.73 12.85 23.97
CA GLY A 67 4.88 11.97 23.78
C GLY A 67 4.46 10.65 23.16
N LEU A 68 4.91 10.39 21.93
CA LEU A 68 4.65 9.12 21.24
C LEU A 68 5.86 8.19 21.28
N ASP A 69 5.59 6.91 21.49
CA ASP A 69 6.53 5.83 21.23
C ASP A 69 6.61 5.57 19.71
N PRO A 70 7.77 5.09 19.20
CA PRO A 70 7.87 4.68 17.81
C PRO A 70 7.04 3.41 17.57
N GLU A 71 6.32 3.35 16.44
CA GLU A 71 5.68 2.11 16.03
C GLU A 71 6.75 1.06 15.77
N ARG A 72 6.49 -0.18 16.17
CA ARG A 72 7.45 -1.28 16.02
C ARG A 72 6.83 -2.40 15.22
N ILE A 73 7.45 -2.76 14.10
CA ILE A 73 7.06 -3.94 13.32
C ILE A 73 8.02 -5.11 13.57
N LEU A 74 7.47 -6.28 13.87
CA LEU A 74 8.15 -7.56 13.87
C LEU A 74 7.64 -8.43 12.72
N SER A 75 8.50 -8.60 11.72
CA SER A 75 8.20 -9.35 10.51
C SER A 75 8.84 -10.72 10.50
N ARG A 76 8.08 -11.72 10.05
CA ARG A 76 8.48 -13.12 9.96
C ARG A 76 8.01 -13.67 8.63
N GLU A 77 8.90 -14.22 7.84
CA GLU A 77 8.58 -14.71 6.50
C GLU A 77 9.27 -16.04 6.17
N ILE A 78 8.56 -16.86 5.41
CA ILE A 78 9.10 -18.01 4.69
C ILE A 78 8.78 -17.83 3.21
N GLY A 79 9.82 -17.91 2.39
CA GLY A 79 9.75 -17.80 0.94
C GLY A 79 10.25 -19.06 0.26
N TYR A 80 9.74 -19.32 -0.94
CA TYR A 80 10.22 -20.34 -1.85
C TYR A 80 10.41 -19.72 -3.23
N VAL A 81 11.60 -19.94 -3.81
CA VAL A 81 11.86 -19.61 -5.21
C VAL A 81 12.20 -20.89 -5.95
N GLY A 82 11.49 -21.13 -7.05
CA GLY A 82 11.68 -22.27 -7.92
C GLY A 82 11.87 -21.83 -9.37
N TYR A 83 12.85 -22.43 -10.01
CA TYR A 83 13.11 -22.29 -11.43
C TYR A 83 13.17 -23.67 -12.07
N TRP A 84 12.32 -23.90 -13.07
CA TRP A 84 12.32 -25.12 -13.89
C TRP A 84 12.79 -24.77 -15.30
N PRO A 85 14.10 -24.88 -15.60
CA PRO A 85 14.64 -24.52 -16.92
C PRO A 85 13.95 -25.24 -18.10
N PRO A 86 13.66 -26.55 -18.05
CA PRO A 86 12.98 -27.24 -19.15
C PRO A 86 11.60 -26.67 -19.48
N LEU A 87 10.92 -26.12 -18.48
CA LEU A 87 9.59 -25.51 -18.61
C LEU A 87 9.64 -24.00 -18.85
N ARG A 88 10.83 -23.37 -18.72
CA ARG A 88 11.01 -21.91 -18.68
C ARG A 88 10.00 -21.26 -17.73
N LEU A 89 9.94 -21.82 -16.52
CA LEU A 89 8.99 -21.47 -15.48
C LEU A 89 9.73 -20.99 -14.23
N GLU A 90 9.30 -19.86 -13.70
CA GLU A 90 9.78 -19.25 -12.45
C GLU A 90 8.59 -19.08 -11.51
N LEU A 91 8.77 -19.44 -10.24
CA LEU A 91 7.82 -19.22 -9.15
C LEU A 91 8.55 -18.57 -7.99
N ASP A 92 8.02 -17.47 -7.48
CA ASP A 92 8.37 -16.92 -6.17
C ASP A 92 7.11 -16.92 -5.32
N ALA A 93 7.14 -17.55 -4.16
CA ALA A 93 6.01 -17.61 -3.24
C ALA A 93 6.48 -17.26 -1.82
N ARG A 94 5.68 -16.48 -1.10
CA ARG A 94 5.98 -16.04 0.26
C ARG A 94 4.76 -16.21 1.15
N LEU A 95 4.99 -16.68 2.37
CA LEU A 95 4.06 -16.58 3.49
C LEU A 95 4.68 -15.67 4.55
N TYR A 96 3.87 -14.81 5.15
CA TYR A 96 4.34 -13.84 6.13
C TYR A 96 3.40 -13.71 7.31
N ARG A 97 3.96 -13.27 8.43
CA ARG A 97 3.23 -12.87 9.63
C ARG A 97 3.93 -11.72 10.32
N ASP A 98 3.28 -10.57 10.29
CA ASP A 98 3.77 -9.31 10.83
C ASP A 98 2.94 -8.90 12.06
N THR A 99 3.61 -8.24 12.99
CA THR A 99 2.99 -7.63 14.18
C THR A 99 3.51 -6.22 14.31
N ILE A 100 2.62 -5.24 14.27
CA ILE A 100 2.89 -3.83 14.51
C ILE A 100 2.41 -3.52 15.92
N ASP A 101 3.32 -3.13 16.79
CA ASP A 101 3.07 -2.66 18.15
C ASP A 101 3.18 -1.14 18.23
N HIS A 102 2.56 -0.55 19.25
CA HIS A 102 2.50 0.89 19.47
C HIS A 102 1.95 1.65 18.25
N PHE A 103 0.99 1.08 17.53
CA PHE A 103 0.38 1.69 16.35
C PHE A 103 -0.12 3.10 16.69
N ILE A 104 0.35 4.11 15.97
CA ILE A 104 0.01 5.51 16.20
C ILE A 104 -1.28 5.82 15.45
N GLY A 105 -2.29 6.29 16.16
CA GLY A 105 -3.57 6.66 15.59
C GLY A 105 -4.05 8.02 16.06
N GLN A 106 -4.78 8.72 15.19
CA GLN A 106 -5.44 9.97 15.55
C GLN A 106 -6.69 9.68 16.37
N VAL A 107 -6.72 10.14 17.62
CA VAL A 107 -7.83 9.94 18.56
C VAL A 107 -8.43 11.27 19.00
N ARG A 108 -9.65 11.22 19.53
CA ARG A 108 -10.28 12.38 20.13
C ARG A 108 -9.58 12.74 21.43
N ALA A 109 -9.16 14.00 21.57
CA ALA A 109 -8.53 14.50 22.79
C ALA A 109 -9.56 14.55 23.93
N VAL A 110 -9.33 13.79 25.01
CA VAL A 110 -10.32 13.59 26.10
C VAL A 110 -10.46 14.82 27.01
N ASN A 111 -9.51 15.76 27.01
CA ASN A 111 -9.49 16.96 27.87
C ASN A 111 -9.27 18.28 27.10
N ALA A 112 -9.58 18.33 25.80
CA ALA A 112 -9.32 19.54 25.01
C ALA A 112 -10.11 20.77 25.48
N SER A 113 -11.25 20.57 26.14
CA SER A 113 -12.01 21.65 26.79
C SER A 113 -11.22 22.32 27.91
N ASP A 114 -10.36 21.60 28.63
CA ASP A 114 -9.60 22.16 29.74
C ASP A 114 -8.39 22.96 29.24
N VAL A 115 -7.75 22.50 28.15
CA VAL A 115 -6.59 23.17 27.54
C VAL A 115 -6.99 24.48 26.82
N LEU A 116 -8.16 24.52 26.19
CA LEU A 116 -8.63 25.70 25.45
C LEU A 116 -9.24 26.78 26.35
N CYS A 117 -9.65 26.42 27.58
CA CYS A 117 -10.32 27.32 28.51
C CYS A 117 -9.44 27.69 29.74
N ALA A 118 -8.25 27.10 29.88
CA ALA A 118 -7.27 27.49 30.90
C ALA A 118 -6.61 28.85 30.58
N GLY A 119 -7.33 29.94 30.81
CA GLY A 119 -6.75 31.29 30.87
C GLY A 119 -7.55 32.43 30.23
N ASN A 120 -8.69 32.18 29.57
CA ASN A 120 -9.46 33.25 28.94
C ASN A 120 -10.99 33.11 29.15
N PRO A 121 -11.58 33.83 30.12
CA PRO A 121 -13.01 33.78 30.42
C PRO A 121 -13.90 34.43 29.32
N ALA A 122 -13.32 35.05 28.28
CA ALA A 122 -14.06 35.66 27.17
C ALA A 122 -14.31 34.70 25.99
N LEU A 123 -13.74 33.49 26.02
CA LEU A 123 -14.06 32.47 25.02
C LEU A 123 -15.35 31.75 25.47
N ILE A 124 -16.42 31.90 24.70
CA ILE A 124 -17.60 31.03 24.82
C ILE A 124 -17.12 29.61 24.49
N CYS A 125 -16.73 28.86 25.51
CA CYS A 125 -16.34 27.45 25.41
C CYS A 125 -17.60 26.62 25.19
N SER A 126 -18.23 26.74 24.02
CA SER A 126 -19.08 25.66 23.54
C SER A 126 -18.20 24.42 23.40
N PRO A 127 -18.64 23.22 23.84
CA PRO A 127 -17.85 22.01 23.71
C PRO A 127 -17.56 21.81 22.22
N ARG A 128 -16.33 22.09 21.78
CA ARG A 128 -15.91 21.79 20.40
C ARG A 128 -15.77 20.27 20.33
N PRO A 129 -16.67 19.56 19.63
CA PRO A 129 -16.81 18.12 19.82
C PRO A 129 -15.68 17.31 19.18
N LYS A 130 -14.81 17.93 18.37
CA LYS A 130 -13.85 17.25 17.50
C LYS A 130 -12.44 17.88 17.54
N VAL A 131 -11.82 17.88 18.71
CA VAL A 131 -10.37 18.13 18.83
C VAL A 131 -9.65 16.79 18.84
N PHE A 132 -8.60 16.66 18.03
CA PHE A 132 -7.84 15.43 17.88
C PHE A 132 -6.41 15.57 18.41
N THR A 133 -5.83 14.44 18.79
CA THR A 133 -4.41 14.27 19.12
C THR A 133 -3.97 12.89 18.60
N PHE A 134 -2.69 12.59 18.65
CA PHE A 134 -2.17 11.27 18.29
C PHE A 134 -1.77 10.52 19.55
N ASP A 135 -1.95 9.20 19.53
CA ASP A 135 -1.59 8.31 20.63
C ASP A 135 -1.14 6.94 20.09
N ASN A 136 -0.36 6.19 20.86
CA ASN A 136 -0.02 4.80 20.59
C ASN A 136 -1.21 3.90 21.00
N ILE A 137 -2.13 3.70 20.07
CA ILE A 137 -3.46 3.14 20.36
C ILE A 137 -3.52 1.62 20.43
N GLY A 138 -2.45 0.88 20.09
CA GLY A 138 -2.41 -0.57 20.27
C GLY A 138 -1.61 -1.32 19.22
N SER A 139 -2.16 -2.44 18.72
CA SER A 139 -1.44 -3.35 17.83
C SER A 139 -2.26 -3.79 16.60
N VAL A 140 -1.53 -4.06 15.51
CA VAL A 140 -2.06 -4.59 14.25
C VAL A 140 -1.28 -5.85 13.90
N HIS A 141 -2.01 -6.92 13.58
CA HIS A 141 -1.43 -8.19 13.15
C HIS A 141 -1.81 -8.40 11.68
N SER A 142 -0.81 -8.62 10.83
CA SER A 142 -1.02 -8.91 9.41
C SER A 142 -0.44 -10.28 9.10
N GLN A 143 -1.17 -11.09 8.35
CA GLN A 143 -0.68 -12.38 7.88
C GLN A 143 -1.23 -12.68 6.50
N GLY A 144 -0.46 -13.38 5.69
CA GLY A 144 -0.87 -13.63 4.33
C GLY A 144 0.10 -14.48 3.55
N GLY A 145 -0.26 -14.65 2.28
CA GLY A 145 0.53 -15.33 1.29
C GLY A 145 0.45 -14.62 -0.04
N GLU A 146 1.55 -14.63 -0.76
CA GLU A 146 1.64 -14.08 -2.11
C GLU A 146 2.49 -15.00 -2.98
N PHE A 147 2.19 -15.02 -4.28
CA PHE A 147 3.06 -15.65 -5.25
C PHE A 147 3.11 -14.85 -6.55
N GLN A 148 4.23 -15.01 -7.24
CA GLN A 148 4.48 -14.54 -8.59
C GLN A 148 4.93 -15.72 -9.44
N LEU A 149 4.27 -15.92 -10.56
CA LEU A 149 4.57 -16.96 -11.53
C LEU A 149 4.97 -16.30 -12.84
N ARG A 150 6.10 -16.70 -13.42
CA ARG A 150 6.46 -16.33 -14.78
C ARG A 150 6.66 -17.58 -15.62
N TRP A 151 5.97 -17.65 -16.76
CA TRP A 151 6.01 -18.81 -17.62
C TRP A 151 6.22 -18.40 -19.08
N ARG A 152 7.23 -18.98 -19.72
CA ARG A 152 7.50 -18.77 -21.15
C ARG A 152 7.42 -20.10 -21.91
N PRO A 153 6.23 -20.65 -22.16
CA PRO A 153 6.10 -21.96 -22.80
C PRO A 153 6.65 -21.99 -24.24
N SER A 154 6.79 -20.84 -24.90
CA SER A 154 7.46 -20.70 -26.20
C SER A 154 8.19 -19.36 -26.28
N PRO A 155 9.07 -19.13 -27.27
CA PRO A 155 9.69 -17.82 -27.50
C PRO A 155 8.70 -16.71 -27.88
N ALA A 156 7.45 -17.08 -28.23
CA ALA A 156 6.41 -16.14 -28.62
C ALA A 156 5.52 -15.72 -27.45
N LEU A 157 5.40 -16.51 -26.38
CA LEU A 157 4.49 -16.27 -25.25
C LEU A 157 5.26 -16.03 -23.95
N ASP A 158 5.01 -14.91 -23.29
CA ASP A 158 5.42 -14.62 -21.90
C ASP A 158 4.16 -14.38 -21.06
N LEU A 159 3.99 -15.18 -20.01
CA LEU A 159 2.90 -15.08 -19.05
C LEU A 159 3.49 -14.70 -17.68
N SER A 160 2.94 -13.66 -17.07
CA SER A 160 3.23 -13.27 -15.68
C SER A 160 1.93 -13.26 -14.90
N VAL A 161 1.88 -13.97 -13.77
CA VAL A 161 0.72 -14.03 -12.86
C VAL A 161 1.18 -13.61 -11.48
N HIS A 162 0.37 -12.82 -10.78
CA HIS A 162 0.55 -12.53 -9.36
C HIS A 162 -0.74 -12.80 -8.61
N TYR A 163 -0.61 -13.20 -7.35
CA TYR A 163 -1.72 -13.42 -6.44
C TYR A 163 -1.26 -13.04 -5.04
N ALA A 164 -2.12 -12.37 -4.28
CA ALA A 164 -1.91 -12.04 -2.89
C ALA A 164 -3.20 -12.27 -2.10
N ARG A 165 -3.04 -12.78 -0.89
CA ARG A 165 -4.11 -12.93 0.09
C ARG A 165 -3.63 -12.47 1.45
N ALA A 166 -4.39 -11.59 2.09
CA ALA A 166 -4.02 -10.96 3.35
C ALA A 166 -5.17 -10.96 4.35
N PHE A 167 -4.81 -11.06 5.63
CA PHE A 167 -5.71 -10.98 6.76
C PHE A 167 -5.12 -10.07 7.81
N LEU A 168 -5.90 -9.06 8.22
CA LEU A 168 -5.52 -8.15 9.28
C LEU A 168 -6.44 -8.36 10.49
N THR A 169 -5.87 -8.35 11.69
CA THR A 169 -6.60 -8.24 12.95
C THR A 169 -6.00 -7.13 13.78
N THR A 170 -6.81 -6.49 14.61
CA THR A 170 -6.39 -5.34 15.40
C THR A 170 -6.84 -5.45 16.84
N ASP A 171 -6.01 -4.91 17.72
CA ASP A 171 -6.37 -4.66 19.09
C ASP A 171 -5.93 -3.25 19.45
N THR A 172 -6.83 -2.30 19.21
CA THR A 172 -6.64 -0.88 19.45
C THR A 172 -7.68 -0.36 20.44
N SER A 173 -7.32 0.69 21.19
CA SER A 173 -8.20 1.39 22.14
C SER A 173 -9.31 2.17 21.42
N ASP A 174 -9.06 2.62 20.19
CA ASP A 174 -10.05 3.31 19.35
C ASP A 174 -10.91 2.33 18.54
N LYS A 175 -12.24 2.46 18.67
CA LYS A 175 -13.21 1.55 18.05
C LYS A 175 -13.24 1.63 16.53
N ASN A 176 -12.97 2.80 15.94
CA ASN A 176 -12.98 2.95 14.48
C ASN A 176 -11.79 2.21 13.88
N PHE A 177 -10.58 2.42 14.42
CA PHE A 177 -9.40 1.67 13.98
C PHE A 177 -9.55 0.15 14.19
N LYS A 178 -10.21 -0.26 15.30
CA LYS A 178 -10.49 -1.67 15.58
C LYS A 178 -11.38 -2.32 14.52
N GLY A 179 -12.35 -1.59 13.95
CA GLY A 179 -13.23 -2.07 12.88
C GLY A 179 -12.64 -1.93 11.48
N ASP A 180 -11.91 -0.84 11.24
CA ASP A 180 -11.56 -0.40 9.88
C ASP A 180 -10.27 -1.02 9.35
N ILE A 181 -9.22 -1.14 10.18
CA ILE A 181 -7.94 -1.72 9.76
C ILE A 181 -8.09 -3.17 9.25
N PRO A 182 -8.88 -4.06 9.87
CA PRO A 182 -9.13 -5.40 9.32
C PRO A 182 -9.72 -5.42 7.90
N GLN A 183 -10.32 -4.30 7.46
CA GLN A 183 -10.91 -4.12 6.14
C GLN A 183 -10.02 -3.30 5.20
N SER A 184 -8.86 -2.80 5.67
CA SER A 184 -8.05 -1.83 4.93
C SER A 184 -7.07 -2.43 3.92
N VAL A 185 -7.14 -3.74 3.73
CA VAL A 185 -6.39 -4.46 2.71
C VAL A 185 -7.38 -5.33 1.95
N PRO A 186 -7.31 -5.42 0.61
CA PRO A 186 -8.10 -6.36 -0.15
C PRO A 186 -7.74 -7.76 0.34
N ARG A 187 -8.75 -8.52 0.81
CA ARG A 187 -8.51 -9.89 1.29
C ARG A 187 -7.84 -10.76 0.23
N GLU A 188 -8.13 -10.49 -1.03
CA GLU A 188 -7.53 -11.14 -2.18
C GLU A 188 -7.32 -10.14 -3.31
N SER A 189 -6.17 -10.21 -3.96
CA SER A 189 -5.91 -9.54 -5.23
C SER A 189 -5.10 -10.46 -6.14
N TRP A 190 -5.34 -10.40 -7.43
CA TRP A 190 -4.59 -11.16 -8.41
C TRP A 190 -4.56 -10.44 -9.74
N GLY A 191 -3.58 -10.79 -10.56
CA GLY A 191 -3.52 -10.31 -11.92
C GLY A 191 -2.63 -11.14 -12.80
N MET A 192 -2.80 -10.96 -14.09
CA MET A 192 -2.16 -11.71 -15.15
C MET A 192 -1.81 -10.76 -16.28
N LEU A 193 -0.58 -10.84 -16.78
CA LEU A 193 -0.13 -10.24 -18.03
C LEU A 193 0.30 -11.35 -18.99
N ALA A 194 -0.38 -11.46 -20.12
CA ALA A 194 0.02 -12.33 -21.21
C ALA A 194 0.52 -11.48 -22.38
N SER A 195 1.74 -11.71 -22.84
CA SER A 195 2.33 -11.05 -24.01
C SER A 195 2.63 -12.07 -25.09
N TYR A 196 2.19 -11.81 -26.32
CA TYR A 196 2.35 -12.72 -27.46
C TYR A 196 2.95 -12.02 -28.68
N ARG A 197 3.99 -12.61 -29.25
CA ARG A 197 4.62 -12.17 -30.51
C ARG A 197 3.95 -12.88 -31.68
N LEU A 198 3.18 -12.10 -32.46
CA LEU A 198 2.41 -12.59 -33.61
C LEU A 198 3.28 -12.84 -34.85
N GLY A 199 4.50 -12.29 -34.87
CA GLY A 199 5.42 -12.35 -36.03
C GLY A 199 5.36 -11.08 -36.86
N TYR A 200 6.31 -10.92 -37.79
CA TYR A 200 6.41 -9.74 -38.68
C TYR A 200 6.38 -8.39 -37.94
N GLY A 201 7.00 -8.31 -36.76
CA GLY A 201 7.03 -7.10 -35.95
C GLY A 201 5.78 -6.85 -35.10
N TRP A 202 4.74 -7.68 -35.19
CA TRP A 202 3.53 -7.53 -34.38
C TRP A 202 3.65 -8.19 -32.99
N GLU A 203 3.15 -7.49 -31.99
CA GLU A 203 3.08 -7.91 -30.60
C GLU A 203 1.72 -7.52 -30.01
N THR A 204 1.15 -8.40 -29.19
CA THR A 204 -0.07 -8.12 -28.44
C THR A 204 0.12 -8.46 -26.97
N SER A 205 -0.56 -7.76 -26.08
CA SER A 205 -0.59 -8.11 -24.67
C SER A 205 -1.95 -7.85 -24.05
N VAL A 206 -2.35 -8.71 -23.11
CA VAL A 206 -3.56 -8.59 -22.31
C VAL A 206 -3.18 -8.60 -20.85
N PHE A 207 -3.65 -7.60 -20.10
CA PHE A 207 -3.54 -7.52 -18.65
C PHE A 207 -4.93 -7.66 -18.04
N VAL A 208 -5.05 -8.50 -17.03
CA VAL A 208 -6.27 -8.65 -16.23
C VAL A 208 -5.89 -8.56 -14.77
N GLN A 209 -6.61 -7.78 -13.98
CA GLN A 209 -6.42 -7.70 -12.54
C GLN A 209 -7.77 -7.70 -11.84
N ARG A 210 -7.84 -8.35 -10.69
CA ARG A 210 -8.97 -8.28 -9.78
C ARG A 210 -8.48 -7.88 -8.39
N SER A 211 -9.19 -6.96 -7.77
CA SER A 211 -8.99 -6.59 -6.37
C SER A 211 -10.31 -6.73 -5.64
N MET A 212 -10.32 -7.40 -4.48
CA MET A 212 -11.49 -7.42 -3.62
C MET A 212 -11.76 -6.05 -2.98
N THR A 213 -12.97 -5.93 -2.42
CA THR A 213 -13.37 -4.76 -1.64
C THR A 213 -12.37 -4.48 -0.52
N GLN A 214 -12.05 -3.21 -0.34
CA GLN A 214 -11.22 -2.71 0.75
C GLN A 214 -11.77 -1.36 1.24
N LYS A 215 -11.49 -1.03 2.49
CA LYS A 215 -11.77 0.27 3.08
C LYS A 215 -10.49 1.09 3.16
N TRP A 216 -10.42 2.20 2.45
CA TRP A 216 -9.30 3.12 2.65
C TRP A 216 -9.41 3.75 4.05
N LEU A 217 -8.30 3.81 4.78
CA LEU A 217 -8.26 4.46 6.09
C LEU A 217 -8.33 5.98 5.92
N THR A 218 -8.63 6.69 7.01
CA THR A 218 -8.71 8.16 7.05
C THR A 218 -9.74 8.76 6.09
N GLU A 219 -9.31 9.45 5.04
CA GLU A 219 -10.13 10.27 4.14
C GLU A 219 -10.61 9.55 2.87
N GLY A 220 -10.36 8.24 2.79
CA GLY A 220 -10.80 7.40 1.69
C GLY A 220 -12.07 6.60 2.02
N ASP A 221 -12.71 6.10 0.96
CA ASP A 221 -13.96 5.38 1.03
C ASP A 221 -13.76 3.86 0.97
N ILE A 222 -14.87 3.13 1.00
CA ILE A 222 -14.87 1.73 0.61
C ILE A 222 -14.79 1.67 -0.91
N THR A 223 -13.71 1.09 -1.45
CA THR A 223 -13.65 0.75 -2.87
C THR A 223 -14.19 -0.66 -3.06
N GLU A 224 -15.24 -0.80 -3.87
CA GLU A 224 -15.81 -2.09 -4.21
C GLU A 224 -14.83 -2.98 -4.97
N MET A 225 -15.12 -4.28 -4.99
CA MET A 225 -14.39 -5.22 -5.80
C MET A 225 -14.50 -4.85 -7.28
N PHE A 226 -13.37 -4.84 -7.99
CA PHE A 226 -13.35 -4.55 -9.42
C PHE A 226 -12.49 -5.55 -10.19
N THR A 227 -12.73 -5.61 -11.49
CA THR A 227 -11.85 -6.31 -12.45
C THR A 227 -11.45 -5.34 -13.55
N ARG A 228 -10.15 -5.13 -13.70
CA ARG A 228 -9.57 -4.31 -14.76
C ARG A 228 -9.05 -5.19 -15.87
N VAL A 229 -9.38 -4.85 -17.11
CA VAL A 229 -8.85 -5.51 -18.32
C VAL A 229 -8.22 -4.47 -19.22
N ASP A 230 -6.94 -4.61 -19.51
CA ASP A 230 -6.23 -3.78 -20.48
C ASP A 230 -5.76 -4.66 -21.65
N ALA A 231 -5.75 -4.11 -22.86
CA ALA A 231 -5.22 -4.78 -24.05
C ALA A 231 -4.36 -3.81 -24.85
N ARG A 232 -3.30 -4.33 -25.47
CA ARG A 232 -2.40 -3.58 -26.34
C ARG A 232 -2.10 -4.37 -27.60
N LEU A 233 -2.10 -3.69 -28.74
CA LEU A 233 -1.58 -4.18 -30.00
C LEU A 233 -0.50 -3.21 -30.49
N ALA A 234 0.67 -3.74 -30.84
CA ALA A 234 1.80 -2.94 -31.30
C ALA A 234 2.44 -3.55 -32.55
N HIS A 235 2.97 -2.67 -33.40
CA HIS A 235 3.80 -3.03 -34.54
C HIS A 235 5.16 -2.36 -34.41
N ARG A 236 6.22 -3.15 -34.51
CA ARG A 236 7.61 -2.72 -34.49
C ARG A 236 8.25 -2.92 -35.85
N TRP A 237 8.90 -1.90 -36.37
CA TRP A 237 9.64 -1.97 -37.63
C TRP A 237 10.90 -1.11 -37.60
N LYS A 238 11.77 -1.33 -38.57
CA LYS A 238 12.95 -0.50 -38.79
C LYS A 238 12.64 0.57 -39.83
N TRP A 239 12.87 1.84 -39.50
CA TRP A 239 12.85 2.95 -40.45
C TRP A 239 14.17 3.71 -40.38
N GLN A 240 14.87 3.83 -41.51
CA GLN A 240 16.21 4.43 -41.57
C GLN A 240 17.18 3.87 -40.51
N ARG A 241 17.18 2.54 -40.31
CA ARG A 241 17.95 1.81 -39.28
C ARG A 241 17.56 2.09 -37.81
N ARG A 242 16.54 2.93 -37.57
CA ARG A 242 15.99 3.20 -36.24
C ARG A 242 14.83 2.29 -35.93
N ASP A 243 14.68 1.92 -34.67
CA ASP A 243 13.50 1.19 -34.20
C ASP A 243 12.32 2.15 -34.06
N VAL A 244 11.21 1.78 -34.68
CA VAL A 244 9.92 2.46 -34.55
C VAL A 244 8.91 1.50 -33.97
N GLU A 245 8.09 1.97 -33.04
CA GLU A 245 6.94 1.24 -32.54
C GLU A 245 5.70 2.13 -32.60
N ALA A 246 4.64 1.62 -33.23
CA ALA A 246 3.29 2.17 -33.10
C ALA A 246 2.44 1.19 -32.28
N ALA A 247 1.66 1.71 -31.34
CA ALA A 247 0.78 0.90 -30.51
C ALA A 247 -0.58 1.55 -30.31
N ILE A 248 -1.60 0.72 -30.14
CA ILE A 248 -2.93 1.09 -29.65
C ILE A 248 -3.14 0.36 -28.33
N VAL A 249 -3.59 1.08 -27.31
CA VAL A 249 -3.82 0.56 -25.96
C VAL A 249 -5.24 0.89 -25.54
N GLY A 250 -5.98 -0.14 -25.14
CA GLY A 250 -7.23 -0.01 -24.41
C GLY A 250 -7.00 -0.30 -22.94
N GLN A 251 -7.36 0.64 -22.07
CA GLN A 251 -7.32 0.50 -20.62
C GLN A 251 -8.73 0.45 -20.05
N ASN A 252 -8.90 -0.38 -19.02
CA ASN A 252 -10.17 -0.69 -18.39
C ASN A 252 -11.30 -0.96 -19.41
N LEU A 253 -11.11 -1.98 -20.24
CA LEU A 253 -12.07 -2.39 -21.26
C LEU A 253 -13.37 -2.98 -20.68
N GLY A 254 -13.41 -3.25 -19.37
CA GLY A 254 -14.58 -3.69 -18.62
C GLY A 254 -15.42 -2.54 -18.06
N ASP A 255 -15.93 -2.75 -16.84
CA ASP A 255 -16.76 -1.79 -16.11
C ASP A 255 -15.91 -0.74 -15.39
N ASP A 256 -16.50 0.43 -15.16
CA ASP A 256 -15.89 1.49 -14.38
C ASP A 256 -15.70 1.05 -12.91
N TYR A 257 -14.62 1.49 -12.28
CA TYR A 257 -14.35 1.23 -10.86
C TYR A 257 -13.79 2.48 -10.17
N ALA A 258 -13.93 2.55 -8.86
CA ALA A 258 -13.42 3.65 -8.05
C ALA A 258 -12.11 3.28 -7.32
N GLU A 259 -11.21 4.24 -7.19
CA GLU A 259 -9.97 4.12 -6.42
C GLU A 259 -9.88 5.22 -5.36
N PHE A 260 -9.54 4.86 -4.12
CA PHE A 260 -9.45 5.76 -2.95
C PHE A 260 -10.76 6.43 -2.52
N ARG A 261 -11.46 7.14 -3.42
CA ARG A 261 -12.78 7.73 -3.18
C ARG A 261 -13.79 7.27 -4.23
N ASP A 262 -15.06 7.21 -3.84
CA ASP A 262 -16.16 6.82 -4.74
C ASP A 262 -16.32 7.73 -5.97
N THR A 263 -15.85 8.97 -5.84
CA THR A 263 -15.82 9.99 -6.90
C THR A 263 -14.61 9.89 -7.84
N ASN A 264 -13.56 9.15 -7.47
CA ASN A 264 -12.39 8.95 -8.30
C ASN A 264 -12.55 7.69 -9.16
N VAL A 265 -13.31 7.85 -10.24
CA VAL A 265 -13.71 6.76 -11.13
C VAL A 265 -12.71 6.59 -12.29
N PHE A 266 -12.21 5.37 -12.46
CA PHE A 266 -11.39 4.97 -13.59
C PHE A 266 -12.23 4.30 -14.66
N SER A 267 -12.61 5.07 -15.68
CA SER A 267 -13.38 4.57 -16.83
C SER A 267 -12.52 4.05 -17.97
N LYS A 268 -13.17 3.39 -18.93
CA LYS A 268 -12.57 2.94 -20.20
C LYS A 268 -11.85 4.06 -20.94
N ARG A 269 -10.61 3.79 -21.38
CA ARG A 269 -9.79 4.73 -22.17
C ARG A 269 -9.09 4.00 -23.31
N VAL A 270 -8.95 4.68 -24.44
CA VAL A 270 -8.17 4.19 -25.59
C VAL A 270 -7.22 5.27 -26.03
N TYR A 271 -5.95 4.92 -26.22
CA TYR A 271 -4.95 5.84 -26.75
C TYR A 271 -4.00 5.12 -27.71
N GLY A 272 -3.36 5.92 -28.56
CA GLY A 272 -2.27 5.48 -29.44
C GLY A 272 -0.94 6.07 -28.99
N SER A 273 0.15 5.36 -29.25
CA SER A 273 1.51 5.84 -29.02
C SER A 273 2.40 5.55 -30.21
N LEU A 274 3.35 6.45 -30.49
CA LEU A 274 4.43 6.26 -31.45
C LEU A 274 5.75 6.54 -30.74
N SER A 275 6.68 5.59 -30.80
CA SER A 275 8.03 5.76 -30.26
C SER A 275 9.08 5.53 -31.34
N LEU A 276 10.16 6.29 -31.25
CA LEU A 276 11.31 6.25 -32.16
C LEU A 276 12.58 6.21 -31.30
N ALA A 277 13.37 5.15 -31.43
CA ALA A 277 14.70 5.12 -30.83
C ALA A 277 15.67 5.99 -31.65
N TRP A 278 16.40 6.89 -30.98
CA TRP A 278 17.40 7.76 -31.58
C TRP A 278 18.82 7.39 -31.18
#